data_AF-A0AAW3ACH7-F1
#
_entry.id   AF-A0AAW3ACH7-F1
#
_cell.length_a   1.000
_cell.length_b   1.000
_cell.length_c   1.000
_cell.angle_alpha   90.00
_cell.angle_beta   90.00
_cell.angle_gamma   90.00
#
_symmetry.space_group_name_H-M   'P 1'
#
loop_
_entity.id
_entity.type
_entity.pdbx_description
1 polymer ?
#
loop_
_entity_poly.entity_id
_entity_poly.type
_entity_poly.pdbx_seq_one_letter_code
_entity_poly.pdbx_strand_id
1 'polypeptide(L)'
;MEELRQKHAENMQTVDETRSKALRLEIDELSREASNAARAAKDKLDAMSRNTANLKKTPDSVHANSAVIRIEENQHMYLVVKLTTIMAEYQRHQSANEAFYKAQTQRQIKIKYTNLDGSAIDDSIAAQLAEQVMENNTSSYIFQQSKEVLASIIETRNDIYRIEQSMRELNQLFNDLALLVNEQGEIMDVILANVQRR
;
A
#
# COMPACT_ATOMS: atom_id res chain seq x y z
N MET A 1 -10.40 1.22 -3.25
CA MET A 1 -9.73 1.80 -2.06
C MET A 1 -10.68 2.04 -0.91
N GLU A 2 -11.79 2.75 -1.10
CA GLU A 2 -12.77 3.00 -0.02
C GLU A 2 -13.34 1.71 0.57
N GLU A 3 -13.73 0.76 -0.30
CA GLU A 3 -14.24 -0.55 0.13
C GLU A 3 -13.21 -1.34 0.95
N LEU A 4 -11.95 -1.40 0.49
CA LEU A 4 -10.86 -2.04 1.22
C LEU A 4 -10.66 -1.42 2.61
N ARG A 5 -10.76 -0.09 2.73
CA ARG A 5 -10.70 0.62 4.01
C ARG A 5 -11.86 0.22 4.93
N GLN A 6 -13.06 0.10 4.39
CA GLN A 6 -14.24 -0.33 5.16
C GLN A 6 -14.10 -1.77 5.64
N LYS A 7 -13.59 -2.67 4.80
CA LYS A 7 -13.35 -4.08 5.18
C LYS A 7 -12.30 -4.21 6.27
N HIS A 8 -11.22 -3.43 6.20
CA HIS A 8 -10.27 -3.35 7.31
C HIS A 8 -10.93 -2.87 8.60
N ALA A 9 -11.69 -1.77 8.56
CA ALA A 9 -12.39 -1.25 9.73
C ALA A 9 -13.39 -2.28 10.33
N GLU A 10 -14.10 -3.00 9.47
CA GLU A 10 -15.02 -4.08 9.89
C GLU A 10 -14.27 -5.24 10.55
N ASN A 11 -13.16 -5.68 9.95
CA ASN A 11 -12.32 -6.75 10.50
C ASN A 11 -11.68 -6.36 11.85
N MET A 12 -11.42 -5.07 12.06
CA MET A 12 -10.92 -4.55 13.33
C MET A 12 -11.97 -4.56 14.45
N GLN A 13 -13.25 -4.47 14.10
CA GLN A 13 -14.36 -4.39 15.06
C GLN A 13 -15.02 -5.75 15.34
N THR A 14 -14.89 -6.71 14.42
CA THR A 14 -15.49 -8.03 14.60
C THR A 14 -14.79 -8.82 15.72
N VAL A 15 -15.59 -9.45 16.57
CA VAL A 15 -15.15 -10.44 17.56
C VAL A 15 -15.45 -11.88 17.12
N ASP A 16 -16.19 -12.04 16.02
CA ASP A 16 -16.50 -13.32 15.40
C ASP A 16 -15.33 -13.76 14.52
N GLU A 17 -14.71 -14.88 14.88
CA GLU A 17 -13.57 -15.46 14.19
C GLU A 17 -13.90 -15.94 12.77
N THR A 18 -15.11 -16.47 12.56
CA THR A 18 -15.55 -16.94 11.23
C THR A 18 -15.73 -15.76 10.30
N ARG A 19 -16.34 -14.68 10.80
CA ARG A 19 -16.47 -13.43 10.05
C ARG A 19 -15.11 -12.77 9.80
N SER A 20 -14.20 -12.76 10.79
CA SER A 20 -12.85 -12.22 10.60
C SER A 20 -12.11 -12.96 9.49
N LYS A 21 -12.20 -14.30 9.45
CA LYS A 21 -11.58 -15.11 8.38
C LYS A 21 -12.14 -14.77 7.01
N ALA A 22 -13.46 -14.61 6.87
CA ALA A 22 -14.07 -14.19 5.62
C ALA A 22 -13.59 -12.78 5.19
N LEU A 23 -13.60 -11.81 6.12
CA LEU A 23 -13.14 -10.46 5.85
C LEU A 23 -11.67 -10.39 5.44
N ARG A 24 -10.79 -11.22 6.03
CA ARG A 24 -9.38 -11.29 5.64
C ARG A 24 -9.21 -11.75 4.20
N LEU A 25 -10.02 -12.70 3.72
CA LEU A 25 -10.01 -13.13 2.32
C LEU A 25 -10.48 -12.02 1.39
N GLU A 26 -11.55 -11.31 1.75
CA GLU A 26 -12.05 -10.17 0.98
C GLU A 26 -11.03 -9.02 0.92
N ILE A 27 -10.36 -8.72 2.04
CA ILE A 27 -9.27 -7.74 2.12
C ILE A 27 -8.11 -8.13 1.19
N ASP A 28 -7.72 -9.40 1.17
CA ASP A 28 -6.63 -9.90 0.33
C ASP A 28 -6.97 -9.75 -1.16
N GLU A 29 -8.18 -10.14 -1.56
CA GLU A 29 -8.63 -10.01 -2.94
C GLU A 29 -8.70 -8.54 -3.37
N LEU A 30 -9.33 -7.68 -2.56
CA LEU A 30 -9.41 -6.23 -2.84
C LEU A 30 -8.03 -5.57 -2.91
N SER A 31 -7.08 -6.02 -2.07
CA SER A 31 -5.69 -5.54 -2.12
C SER A 31 -5.02 -5.94 -3.43
N ARG A 32 -5.22 -7.18 -3.87
CA ARG A 32 -4.69 -7.69 -5.14
C ARG A 32 -5.30 -6.96 -6.35
N GLU A 33 -6.61 -6.76 -6.36
CA GLU A 33 -7.31 -5.99 -7.38
C GLU A 33 -6.79 -4.56 -7.47
N ALA A 34 -6.59 -3.90 -6.32
CA ALA A 34 -6.03 -2.56 -6.25
C ALA A 34 -4.61 -2.50 -6.83
N SER A 35 -3.72 -3.45 -6.47
CA SER A 35 -2.37 -3.55 -7.04
C SER A 35 -2.40 -3.76 -8.55
N ASN A 36 -3.27 -4.65 -9.04
CA ASN A 36 -3.40 -4.93 -10.48
C ASN A 36 -3.91 -3.73 -11.26
N ALA A 37 -4.91 -3.01 -10.73
CA ALA A 37 -5.44 -1.79 -11.35
C ALA A 37 -4.37 -0.68 -11.41
N ALA A 38 -3.58 -0.51 -10.36
CA ALA A 38 -2.49 0.46 -10.33
C ALA A 38 -1.41 0.13 -11.36
N ARG A 39 -1.02 -1.15 -11.48
CA ARG A 39 -0.06 -1.62 -12.50
C ARG A 39 -0.59 -1.40 -13.92
N ALA A 40 -1.85 -1.77 -14.17
CA ALA A 40 -2.46 -1.55 -15.47
C ALA A 40 -2.58 -0.07 -15.85
N ALA A 41 -2.83 0.81 -14.87
CA ALA A 41 -2.82 2.26 -15.09
C ALA A 41 -1.42 2.76 -15.46
N LYS A 42 -0.39 2.29 -14.74
CA LYS A 42 1.02 2.59 -15.04
C LYS A 42 1.43 2.12 -16.44
N ASP A 43 1.10 0.88 -16.81
CA ASP A 43 1.44 0.35 -18.14
C ASP A 43 0.81 1.17 -19.28
N LYS A 44 -0.39 1.71 -19.06
CA LYS A 44 -1.05 2.63 -20.01
C LYS A 44 -0.34 3.97 -20.08
N LEU A 45 0.12 4.52 -18.95
CA LEU A 45 0.93 5.75 -18.93
C LEU A 45 2.24 5.56 -19.69
N ASP A 46 2.95 4.44 -19.47
CA ASP A 46 4.16 4.09 -20.21
C ASP A 46 3.91 3.97 -21.72
N ALA A 47 2.75 3.44 -22.11
CA ALA A 47 2.36 3.38 -23.52
C ALA A 47 2.10 4.77 -24.10
N MET A 48 1.42 5.66 -23.38
CA MET A 48 1.22 7.06 -23.79
C MET A 48 2.55 7.80 -23.97
N SER A 49 3.46 7.66 -23.01
CA SER A 49 4.81 8.24 -23.07
C SER A 49 5.58 7.74 -24.30
N ARG A 50 5.61 6.42 -24.54
CA ARG A 50 6.25 5.81 -25.72
C ARG A 50 5.64 6.28 -27.05
N ASN A 51 4.31 6.37 -27.12
CA ASN A 51 3.62 6.85 -28.31
C ASN A 51 3.99 8.31 -28.62
N THR A 52 4.01 9.16 -27.57
CA THR A 52 4.43 10.56 -27.69
C THR A 52 5.90 10.67 -28.12
N ALA A 53 6.80 9.85 -27.55
CA ALA A 53 8.20 9.79 -27.95
C ALA A 53 8.37 9.37 -29.42
N ASN A 54 7.54 8.43 -29.91
CA ASN A 54 7.56 8.03 -31.33
C ASN A 54 7.17 9.18 -32.26
N LEU A 55 6.20 10.02 -31.89
CA LEU A 55 5.82 11.21 -32.67
C LEU A 55 6.96 12.25 -32.75
N LYS A 56 7.90 12.21 -31.80
CA LYS A 56 9.04 13.12 -31.73
C LYS A 56 10.31 12.65 -32.46
N LYS A 57 10.28 11.49 -33.12
CA LYS A 57 11.48 10.90 -33.75
C LYS A 57 12.08 11.71 -34.90
N THR A 58 11.26 12.47 -35.62
CA THR A 58 11.71 13.30 -36.76
C THR A 58 11.15 14.72 -36.68
N PRO A 59 11.89 15.73 -37.16
CA PRO A 59 11.41 17.12 -37.17
C PRO A 59 10.08 17.29 -37.92
N ASP A 60 9.93 16.62 -39.07
CA ASP A 60 8.70 16.68 -39.87
C ASP A 60 7.49 16.11 -39.12
N SER A 61 7.67 15.01 -38.39
CA SER A 61 6.62 14.43 -37.55
C SER A 61 6.27 15.35 -36.38
N VAL A 62 7.25 16.00 -35.76
CA VAL A 62 7.02 16.98 -34.69
C VAL A 62 6.22 18.17 -35.21
N HIS A 63 6.58 18.72 -36.37
CA HIS A 63 5.85 19.85 -36.97
C HIS A 63 4.42 19.48 -37.33
N ALA A 64 4.21 18.31 -37.95
CA ALA A 64 2.88 17.83 -38.31
C ALA A 64 1.98 17.52 -37.10
N ASN A 65 2.56 17.08 -35.98
CA ASN A 65 1.83 16.61 -34.80
C ASN A 65 1.98 17.50 -33.55
N SER A 66 2.47 18.73 -33.71
CA SER A 66 2.83 19.61 -32.58
C SER A 66 1.70 19.82 -31.56
N ALA A 67 0.46 20.00 -32.02
CA ALA A 67 -0.71 20.12 -31.15
C ALA A 67 -1.03 18.81 -30.42
N VAL A 68 -0.93 17.67 -31.12
CA VAL A 68 -1.19 16.34 -30.56
C VAL A 68 -0.16 16.03 -29.47
N ILE A 69 1.12 16.23 -29.75
CA ILE A 69 2.22 16.03 -28.79
C ILE A 69 1.96 16.83 -27.51
N ARG A 70 1.62 18.12 -27.62
CA ARG A 70 1.31 18.95 -26.46
C ARG A 70 0.11 18.44 -25.67
N ILE A 71 -0.93 17.96 -26.34
CA ILE A 71 -2.12 17.42 -25.66
C ILE A 71 -1.77 16.14 -24.90
N GLU A 72 -1.08 15.21 -25.55
CA GLU A 72 -0.65 13.93 -24.97
C GLU A 72 0.26 14.13 -23.76
N GLU A 73 1.23 15.05 -23.82
CA GLU A 73 2.12 15.37 -22.69
C GLU A 73 1.37 15.94 -21.49
N ASN A 74 0.45 16.88 -21.73
CA ASN A 74 -0.37 17.46 -20.67
C ASN A 74 -1.26 16.41 -20.01
N GLN A 75 -1.89 15.54 -20.81
CA GLN A 75 -2.74 14.46 -20.30
C GLN A 75 -1.92 13.43 -19.53
N HIS A 76 -0.78 13.01 -20.07
CA HIS A 76 0.14 12.08 -19.42
C HIS A 76 0.57 12.63 -18.05
N MET A 77 1.03 13.88 -17.99
CA MET A 77 1.43 14.53 -16.74
C MET A 77 0.30 14.57 -15.71
N TYR A 78 -0.89 15.02 -16.13
CA TYR A 78 -2.06 15.08 -15.25
C TYR A 78 -2.42 13.70 -14.69
N LEU A 79 -2.42 12.65 -15.53
CA LEU A 79 -2.76 11.30 -15.12
C LEU A 79 -1.69 10.67 -14.22
N VAL A 80 -0.40 10.94 -14.46
CA VAL A 80 0.70 10.54 -13.56
C VAL A 80 0.50 11.15 -12.18
N VAL A 81 0.29 12.46 -12.08
CA VAL A 81 0.04 13.15 -10.80
C VAL A 81 -1.18 12.56 -10.09
N LYS A 82 -2.27 12.31 -10.84
CA LYS A 82 -3.49 11.72 -10.30
C LYS A 82 -3.25 10.30 -9.77
N LEU A 83 -2.54 9.45 -10.52
CA LEU A 83 -2.22 8.09 -10.09
C LEU A 83 -1.35 8.11 -8.82
N THR A 84 -0.29 8.93 -8.81
CA THR A 84 0.59 9.10 -7.64
C THR A 84 -0.20 9.56 -6.41
N THR A 85 -1.12 10.52 -6.56
CA THR A 85 -1.96 11.00 -5.45
C THR A 85 -2.82 9.88 -4.86
N ILE A 86 -3.53 9.13 -5.72
CA ILE A 86 -4.39 8.02 -5.27
C ILE A 86 -3.56 6.92 -4.59
N MET A 87 -2.40 6.59 -5.14
CA MET A 87 -1.50 5.60 -4.52
C MET A 87 -0.96 6.07 -3.17
N ALA A 88 -0.73 7.39 -2.99
CA ALA A 88 -0.21 7.93 -1.74
C ALA A 88 -1.27 7.87 -0.64
N GLU A 89 -2.53 8.16 -0.98
CA GLU A 89 -3.66 7.93 -0.07
C GLU A 89 -3.80 6.46 0.31
N TYR A 90 -3.66 5.56 -0.66
CA TYR A 90 -3.70 4.12 -0.39
C TYR A 90 -2.58 3.66 0.55
N GLN A 91 -1.34 4.10 0.31
CA GLN A 91 -0.21 3.81 1.19
C GLN A 91 -0.47 4.32 2.61
N ARG A 92 -0.99 5.54 2.76
CA ARG A 92 -1.35 6.10 4.08
C ARG A 92 -2.38 5.24 4.80
N HIS A 93 -3.40 4.74 4.10
CA HIS A 93 -4.39 3.84 4.69
C HIS A 93 -3.78 2.51 5.10
N GLN A 94 -2.92 1.92 4.27
CA GLN A 94 -2.24 0.66 4.60
C GLN A 94 -1.32 0.81 5.81
N SER A 95 -0.53 1.88 5.89
CA SER A 95 0.31 2.15 7.08
C SER A 95 -0.51 2.33 8.36
N ALA A 96 -1.69 2.95 8.27
CA ALA A 96 -2.58 3.09 9.43
C ALA A 96 -3.14 1.73 9.88
N ASN A 97 -3.51 0.86 8.93
CA ASN A 97 -3.98 -0.49 9.22
C ASN A 97 -2.88 -1.35 9.84
N GLU A 98 -1.66 -1.28 9.30
CA GLU A 98 -0.47 -1.97 9.83
C GLU A 98 -0.21 -1.59 11.28
N ALA A 99 -0.18 -0.28 11.58
CA ALA A 99 0.03 0.23 12.94
C ALA A 99 -1.06 -0.25 13.90
N PHE A 100 -2.32 -0.29 13.43
CA PHE A 100 -3.44 -0.81 14.22
C PHE A 100 -3.26 -2.30 14.54
N TYR A 101 -2.96 -3.14 13.55
CA TYR A 101 -2.80 -4.58 13.77
C TYR A 101 -1.61 -4.90 14.68
N LYS A 102 -0.52 -4.11 14.58
CA LYS A 102 0.63 -4.20 15.52
C LYS A 102 0.20 -3.90 16.95
N ALA A 103 -0.50 -2.78 17.17
CA ALA A 103 -1.01 -2.41 18.48
C ALA A 103 -2.03 -3.42 19.03
N GLN A 104 -2.90 -3.96 18.17
CA GLN A 104 -3.87 -4.99 18.51
C GLN A 104 -3.17 -6.28 18.94
N THR A 105 -2.11 -6.69 18.25
CA THR A 105 -1.31 -7.87 18.61
C THR A 105 -0.71 -7.73 20.00
N GLN A 106 -0.05 -6.60 20.29
CA GLN A 106 0.50 -6.31 21.62
C GLN A 106 -0.60 -6.36 22.69
N ARG A 107 -1.76 -5.73 22.43
CA ARG A 107 -2.89 -5.75 23.37
C ARG A 107 -3.44 -7.16 23.60
N GLN A 108 -3.56 -7.97 22.55
CA GLN A 108 -4.04 -9.35 22.68
C GLN A 108 -3.06 -10.20 23.51
N ILE A 109 -1.75 -10.04 23.30
CA ILE A 109 -0.73 -10.71 24.11
C ILE A 109 -0.89 -10.35 25.59
N LYS A 110 -1.00 -9.04 25.89
CA LYS A 110 -1.16 -8.55 27.27
C LYS A 110 -2.40 -9.12 27.97
N ILE A 111 -3.51 -9.24 27.24
CA ILE A 111 -4.79 -9.70 27.81
C ILE A 111 -4.82 -11.22 27.97
N LYS A 112 -4.29 -11.96 26.99
CA LYS A 112 -4.47 -13.41 26.87
C LYS A 112 -3.36 -14.23 27.55
N TYR A 113 -2.21 -13.64 27.82
CA TYR A 113 -1.09 -14.31 28.48
C TYR A 113 -0.77 -13.70 29.85
N THR A 114 -0.22 -14.53 30.74
CA THR A 114 0.20 -14.15 32.09
C THR A 114 1.65 -14.54 32.34
N ASN A 115 2.27 -13.94 33.36
CA ASN A 115 3.57 -14.38 33.88
C ASN A 115 3.45 -15.76 34.56
N LEU A 116 4.59 -16.37 34.89
CA LEU A 116 4.65 -17.70 35.53
C LEU A 116 3.96 -17.75 36.89
N ASP A 117 3.94 -16.64 37.61
CA ASP A 117 3.26 -16.45 38.89
C ASP A 117 1.77 -16.12 38.74
N GLY A 118 1.25 -16.11 37.50
CA GLY A 118 -0.13 -15.76 37.17
C GLY A 118 -0.41 -14.26 37.15
N SER A 119 0.59 -13.41 37.38
CA SER A 119 0.41 -11.96 37.28
C SER A 119 0.24 -11.50 35.83
N ALA A 120 -0.44 -10.36 35.62
CA ALA A 120 -0.61 -9.79 34.30
C ALA A 120 0.74 -9.34 33.70
N ILE A 121 0.92 -9.56 32.40
CA ILE A 121 2.10 -9.11 31.67
C ILE A 121 2.07 -7.58 31.56
N ASP A 122 3.21 -6.93 31.76
CA ASP A 122 3.34 -5.48 31.57
C ASP A 122 3.42 -5.09 30.08
N ASP A 123 3.32 -3.78 29.79
CA ASP A 123 3.33 -3.29 28.41
C ASP A 123 4.66 -3.54 27.68
N SER A 124 5.78 -3.60 28.41
CA SER A 124 7.12 -3.80 27.83
C SER A 124 7.34 -5.25 27.39
N ILE A 125 6.95 -6.21 28.23
CA ILE A 125 7.00 -7.63 27.92
C ILE A 125 6.02 -7.95 26.79
N ALA A 126 4.81 -7.37 26.83
CA ALA A 126 3.83 -7.55 25.76
C ALA A 126 4.35 -7.01 24.41
N ALA A 127 5.02 -5.86 24.41
CA ALA A 127 5.64 -5.31 23.21
C ALA A 127 6.76 -6.22 22.68
N GLN A 128 7.64 -6.70 23.57
CA GLN A 128 8.73 -7.61 23.20
C GLN A 128 8.21 -8.92 22.61
N LEU A 129 7.16 -9.50 23.19
CA LEU A 129 6.52 -10.70 22.67
C LEU A 129 5.83 -10.43 21.32
N ALA A 130 5.21 -9.26 21.15
CA ALA A 130 4.62 -8.89 19.86
C ALA A 130 5.71 -8.81 18.77
N GLU A 131 6.85 -8.18 19.07
CA GLU A 131 8.00 -8.11 18.17
C GLU A 131 8.54 -9.50 17.83
N GLN A 132 8.71 -10.37 18.84
CA GLN A 132 9.11 -11.77 18.63
C GLN A 132 8.17 -12.50 17.66
N VAL A 133 6.85 -12.33 17.79
CA VAL A 133 5.89 -12.91 16.83
C VAL A 133 6.10 -12.37 15.43
N MET A 134 6.31 -11.05 15.28
CA MET A 134 6.56 -10.41 13.98
C MET A 134 7.86 -10.90 13.33
N GLU A 135 8.85 -11.31 14.13
CA GLU A 135 10.11 -11.90 13.68
C GLU A 135 10.03 -13.43 13.46
N ASN A 136 8.84 -14.02 13.58
CA ASN A 136 8.62 -15.48 13.57
C ASN A 136 9.30 -16.25 14.72
N ASN A 137 9.69 -15.56 15.79
CA ASN A 137 10.23 -16.18 16.99
C ASN A 137 9.12 -16.48 18.00
N THR A 138 8.46 -17.62 17.85
CA THR A 138 7.37 -18.05 18.76
C THR A 138 7.83 -19.09 19.78
N SER A 139 9.13 -19.15 20.08
CA SER A 139 9.72 -20.18 20.95
C SER A 139 9.56 -19.90 22.44
N SER A 140 9.21 -18.66 22.81
CA SER A 140 9.00 -18.24 24.19
C SER A 140 8.04 -19.16 24.93
N TYR A 141 8.39 -19.52 26.17
CA TYR A 141 7.55 -20.34 27.03
C TYR A 141 6.14 -19.76 27.18
N ILE A 142 6.00 -18.43 27.16
CA ILE A 142 4.70 -17.77 27.27
C ILE A 142 3.74 -18.21 26.16
N PHE A 143 4.22 -18.39 24.94
CA PHE A 143 3.38 -18.86 23.84
C PHE A 143 2.93 -20.32 23.97
N GLN A 144 3.62 -21.12 24.79
CA GLN A 144 3.22 -22.51 25.07
C GLN A 144 2.00 -22.58 26.00
N GLN A 145 1.67 -21.50 26.71
CA GLN A 145 0.51 -21.44 27.61
C GLN A 145 -0.81 -21.66 26.86
N SER A 146 -0.91 -21.18 25.62
CA SER A 146 -2.09 -21.40 24.78
C SER A 146 -1.78 -21.36 23.29
N LYS A 147 -2.03 -22.49 22.63
CA LYS A 147 -1.86 -22.66 21.18
C LYS A 147 -2.91 -21.91 20.37
N GLU A 148 -4.14 -21.83 20.87
CA GLU A 148 -5.25 -21.13 20.19
C GLU A 148 -5.00 -19.62 20.16
N VAL A 149 -4.53 -19.06 21.29
CA VAL A 149 -4.14 -17.65 21.38
C VAL A 149 -3.00 -17.35 20.42
N LEU A 150 -1.98 -18.20 20.40
CA LEU A 150 -0.84 -18.05 19.49
C LEU A 150 -1.29 -18.10 18.03
N ALA A 151 -2.20 -19.02 17.68
CA ALA A 151 -2.73 -19.13 16.32
C ALA A 151 -3.45 -17.83 15.87
N SER A 152 -4.30 -17.26 16.73
CA SER A 152 -4.99 -15.98 16.46
C SER A 152 -4.02 -14.81 16.27
N ILE A 153 -2.94 -14.78 17.08
CA ILE A 153 -1.87 -13.78 16.95
C ILE A 153 -1.10 -13.98 15.62
N ILE A 154 -0.78 -15.22 15.25
CA ILE A 154 -0.13 -15.55 13.97
C ILE A 154 -1.01 -15.16 12.78
N GLU A 155 -2.32 -15.38 12.87
CA GLU A 155 -3.26 -14.90 11.86
C GLU A 155 -3.13 -13.37 11.69
N THR A 156 -3.13 -12.60 12.77
CA THR A 156 -2.97 -11.14 12.72
C THR A 156 -1.61 -10.70 12.15
N ARG A 157 -0.53 -11.42 12.48
CA ARG A 157 0.79 -11.24 11.86
C ARG A 157 0.74 -11.44 10.35
N ASN A 158 0.03 -12.46 9.88
CA ASN A 158 -0.09 -12.71 8.44
C ASN A 158 -0.85 -11.57 7.73
N ASP A 159 -1.81 -10.91 8.39
CA ASP A 159 -2.45 -9.71 7.83
C ASP A 159 -1.44 -8.57 7.67
N ILE A 160 -0.60 -8.34 8.68
CA ILE A 160 0.49 -7.34 8.62
C ILE A 160 1.44 -7.63 7.46
N TYR A 161 1.85 -8.89 7.27
CA TYR A 161 2.72 -9.25 6.15
C TYR A 161 2.09 -8.99 4.78
N ARG A 162 0.78 -9.21 4.62
CA ARG A 162 0.07 -8.88 3.37
C ARG A 162 0.06 -7.37 3.13
N ILE A 163 -0.18 -6.59 4.17
CA ILE A 163 -0.12 -5.12 4.10
C ILE A 163 1.30 -4.66 3.70
N GLU A 164 2.34 -5.16 4.36
CA GLU A 164 3.74 -4.84 4.02
C GLU A 164 4.09 -5.24 2.58
N GLN A 165 3.60 -6.39 2.11
CA GLN A 165 3.76 -6.78 0.70
C GLN A 165 3.09 -5.79 -0.25
N SER A 166 1.83 -5.41 0.01
CA SER A 166 1.14 -4.40 -0.81
C SER A 166 1.87 -3.06 -0.81
N MET A 167 2.42 -2.63 0.33
CA MET A 167 3.20 -1.39 0.44
C MET A 167 4.52 -1.47 -0.34
N ARG A 168 5.18 -2.63 -0.38
CA ARG A 168 6.38 -2.83 -1.23
C ARG A 168 6.04 -2.70 -2.71
N GLU A 169 4.92 -3.28 -3.15
CA GLU A 169 4.45 -3.16 -4.53
C GLU A 169 4.14 -1.70 -4.91
N LEU A 170 3.49 -0.95 -4.01
CA LEU A 170 3.22 0.48 -4.23
C LEU A 170 4.50 1.31 -4.28
N ASN A 171 5.45 1.06 -3.39
CA ASN A 171 6.75 1.74 -3.41
C ASN A 171 7.51 1.48 -4.72
N GLN A 172 7.44 0.26 -5.26
CA GLN A 172 8.01 -0.04 -6.56
C GLN A 172 7.32 0.78 -7.67
N LEU A 173 5.98 0.85 -7.67
CA LEU A 173 5.24 1.69 -8.61
C LEU A 173 5.63 3.17 -8.49
N PHE A 174 5.83 3.70 -7.28
CA PHE A 174 6.27 5.08 -7.09
C PHE A 174 7.67 5.35 -7.64
N ASN A 175 8.60 4.43 -7.43
CA ASN A 175 9.95 4.58 -7.98
C ASN A 175 9.91 4.60 -9.51
N ASP A 176 9.11 3.73 -10.13
CA ASP A 176 8.91 3.70 -11.58
C ASP A 176 8.28 5.01 -12.09
N LEU A 177 7.28 5.55 -11.38
CA LEU A 177 6.63 6.83 -11.73
C LEU A 177 7.57 8.03 -11.52
N ALA A 178 8.41 8.02 -10.49
CA ALA A 178 9.39 9.08 -10.24
C ALA A 178 10.46 9.15 -11.34
N LEU A 179 10.89 8.00 -11.88
CA LEU A 179 11.76 7.95 -13.05
C LEU A 179 11.10 8.58 -14.28
N LEU A 180 9.82 8.28 -14.51
CA LEU A 180 9.04 8.85 -15.63
C LEU A 180 8.88 10.38 -15.53
N VAL A 181 8.77 10.93 -14.31
CA VAL A 181 8.67 12.39 -14.10
C VAL A 181 10.03 13.07 -14.32
N ASN A 182 11.13 12.47 -13.88
CA ASN A 182 12.48 13.02 -14.08
C ASN A 182 12.90 13.06 -15.55
N GLU A 183 12.51 12.06 -16.36
CA GLU A 183 12.73 12.07 -17.80
C GLU A 183 11.94 13.18 -18.54
N GLN A 184 10.85 13.67 -17.95
CA GLN A 184 10.00 14.75 -18.49
C GLN A 184 10.38 16.14 -17.93
N GLY A 185 11.40 16.23 -17.07
CA GLY A 185 11.74 17.40 -16.24
C GLY A 185 12.08 18.70 -16.99
N GLU A 186 12.28 18.68 -18.31
CA GLU A 186 12.45 19.91 -19.11
C GLU A 186 11.13 20.55 -19.57
N ILE A 187 9.98 19.87 -19.45
CA ILE A 187 8.68 20.35 -19.97
C ILE A 187 7.87 21.11 -18.90
N MET A 188 8.28 21.03 -17.64
CA MET A 188 7.59 21.67 -16.50
C MET A 188 7.55 23.20 -16.63
N ASP A 189 8.61 23.82 -17.17
CA ASP A 189 8.68 25.29 -17.31
C ASP A 189 7.81 25.85 -18.45
N VAL A 190 7.48 25.05 -19.46
CA VAL A 190 6.73 25.54 -20.64
C VAL A 190 5.22 25.57 -20.38
N ILE A 191 4.69 24.70 -19.52
CA ILE A 191 3.25 24.63 -19.23
C ILE A 191 2.86 25.68 -18.18
N LEU A 192 3.67 25.87 -17.12
CA LEU A 192 3.45 26.94 -16.15
C LEU A 192 3.51 28.33 -16.82
N ALA A 193 4.45 28.53 -17.75
CA ALA A 193 4.56 29.78 -18.51
C ALA A 193 3.36 30.05 -19.45
N ASN A 194 2.70 29.01 -19.96
CA ASN A 194 1.55 29.15 -20.86
C ASN A 194 0.21 29.29 -20.13
N VAL A 195 0.10 28.78 -18.89
CA VAL A 195 -1.08 28.95 -18.04
C VAL A 195 -1.07 30.30 -17.33
N GLN A 196 0.11 30.88 -17.03
CA GLN A 196 0.21 32.24 -16.47
C GLN A 196 0.03 33.39 -17.49
N ARG A 197 -0.06 33.07 -18.79
CA ARG A 197 -0.23 34.05 -19.88
C ARG A 197 -1.65 34.08 -20.50
N ARG A 198 -2.65 33.52 -19.82
CA ARG A 198 -4.07 33.66 -20.17
C ARG A 198 -4.85 34.16 -18.96
#